data_AF-A0A2G9SS15-F1
#
_entry.id   AF-A0A2G9SS15-F1
#
_cell.length_a   1.000
_cell.length_b   1.000
_cell.length_c   1.000
_cell.angle_alpha   90.00
_cell.angle_beta   90.00
_cell.angle_gamma   90.00
#
_symmetry.space_group_name_H-M   'P 1'
#
loop_
_entity.id
_entity.type
_entity.pdbx_description
1 polymer ?
#
loop_
_entity_poly.entity_id
_entity_poly.type
_entity_poly.pdbx_seq_one_letter_code
_entity_poly.pdbx_strand_id
1 'polypeptide(L)'
;MYERTNTMNSSKLRGFVLGALVGDALGLPVHKKPHHIVRMYFKGIKGYTDEYYSTASPTGLHAGQNSIDARPILRALPHALDSALEHFTMAFFQVESLTAAQLSKFFQRVSTLALPLSAPDLLAEIFEPEVQQKILSAMAFFPSDMVIEFDEAMQEQSATQFAIAMFLRAHDDFETTVLSTVNMGGLASLTGAIAGGAMGLLHGAHAIPEPLIQGLMHSAEILDALNDLERAL
;
A
#
# COMPACT_ATOMS: atom_id res chain seq x y z
N MET A 1 -14.37 -10.95 -29.68
CA MET A 1 -13.93 -10.82 -28.28
C MET A 1 -13.24 -9.47 -28.19
N TYR A 2 -13.87 -8.48 -27.55
CA TYR A 2 -13.21 -7.20 -27.30
C TYR A 2 -12.19 -7.42 -26.19
N GLU A 3 -10.91 -7.32 -26.51
CA GLU A 3 -9.87 -7.05 -25.51
C GLU A 3 -10.29 -5.77 -24.79
N ARG A 4 -10.71 -5.87 -23.52
CA ARG A 4 -10.82 -4.67 -22.69
C ARG A 4 -9.40 -4.18 -22.51
N THR A 5 -9.04 -3.10 -23.21
CA THR A 5 -7.83 -2.35 -22.95
C THR A 5 -7.83 -2.04 -21.45
N ASN A 6 -6.84 -2.56 -20.70
CA ASN A 6 -6.80 -2.39 -19.25
C ASN A 6 -6.30 -0.98 -18.94
N THR A 7 -7.17 0.01 -19.12
CA THR A 7 -6.84 1.43 -18.96
C THR A 7 -7.22 1.91 -17.57
N MET A 8 -6.47 2.90 -17.09
CA MET A 8 -6.79 3.61 -15.86
C MET A 8 -8.23 4.18 -15.92
N ASN A 9 -8.94 4.10 -14.80
CA ASN A 9 -10.31 4.62 -14.66
C ASN A 9 -10.56 5.07 -13.22
N SER A 10 -11.70 5.74 -12.98
CA SER A 10 -12.08 6.25 -11.66
C SER A 10 -12.11 5.16 -10.58
N SER A 11 -12.64 3.97 -10.89
CA SER A 11 -12.67 2.85 -9.94
C SER A 11 -11.28 2.36 -9.53
N LYS A 12 -10.30 2.39 -10.44
CA LYS A 12 -8.91 2.06 -10.14
C LYS A 12 -8.24 3.14 -9.31
N LEU A 13 -8.47 4.42 -9.62
CA LEU A 13 -7.97 5.53 -8.81
C LEU A 13 -8.55 5.50 -7.39
N ARG A 14 -9.86 5.28 -7.26
CA ARG A 14 -10.54 5.12 -5.97
C ARG A 14 -9.96 3.94 -5.18
N GLY A 15 -9.76 2.81 -5.86
CA GLY A 15 -9.13 1.63 -5.27
C GLY A 15 -7.71 1.91 -4.79
N PHE A 16 -6.89 2.58 -5.60
CA PHE A 16 -5.54 2.99 -5.21
C PHE A 16 -5.52 3.83 -3.94
N VAL A 17 -6.32 4.89 -3.89
CA VAL A 17 -6.39 5.78 -2.73
C VAL A 17 -6.88 5.01 -1.50
N LEU A 18 -8.04 4.35 -1.58
CA LEU A 18 -8.60 3.61 -0.44
C LEU A 18 -7.67 2.49 0.02
N GLY A 19 -7.06 1.76 -0.91
CA GLY A 19 -6.13 0.69 -0.61
C GLY A 19 -4.89 1.18 0.12
N ALA A 20 -4.32 2.31 -0.32
CA ALA A 20 -3.19 2.93 0.35
C ALA A 20 -3.56 3.39 1.77
N LEU A 21 -4.71 4.02 1.96
CA LEU A 21 -5.19 4.44 3.28
C LEU A 21 -5.48 3.25 4.20
N VAL A 22 -6.13 2.20 3.69
CA VAL A 22 -6.42 0.98 4.46
C VAL A 22 -5.12 0.30 4.89
N GLY A 23 -4.17 0.12 3.97
CA GLY A 23 -2.90 -0.51 4.26
C GLY A 23 -2.04 0.27 5.25
N ASP A 24 -1.99 1.60 5.10
CA ASP A 24 -1.32 2.50 6.04
C ASP A 24 -1.89 2.37 7.46
N ALA A 25 -3.21 2.47 7.60
CA ALA A 25 -3.89 2.38 8.90
C ALA A 25 -3.77 1.00 9.55
N LEU A 26 -3.74 -0.09 8.76
CA LEU A 26 -3.49 -1.44 9.27
C LEU A 26 -2.04 -1.61 9.76
N GLY A 27 -1.08 -0.99 9.09
CA GLY A 27 0.33 -1.07 9.42
C GLY A 27 0.78 -0.14 10.54
N LEU A 28 0.03 0.95 10.80
CA LEU A 28 0.42 1.98 11.75
C LEU A 28 0.70 1.47 13.19
N PRO A 29 -0.13 0.60 13.79
CA PRO A 29 0.10 0.11 15.17
C PRO A 29 1.40 -0.71 15.33
N VAL A 30 1.92 -1.26 14.24
CA VAL A 30 3.12 -2.11 14.21
C VAL A 30 4.29 -1.45 13.47
N HIS A 31 4.14 -0.19 13.11
CA HIS A 31 5.18 0.59 12.44
C HIS A 31 6.44 0.68 13.31
N LYS A 32 7.60 0.48 12.68
CA LYS A 32 8.96 0.38 13.27
C LYS A 32 9.13 -0.74 14.30
N LYS A 33 8.24 -1.74 14.31
CA LYS A 33 8.39 -2.93 15.16
C LYS A 33 8.84 -4.12 14.28
N PRO A 34 9.84 -4.91 14.69
CA PRO A 34 10.24 -6.08 13.92
C PRO A 34 9.19 -7.20 14.01
N HIS A 35 9.19 -8.11 13.02
CA HIS A 35 8.19 -9.17 12.90
C HIS A 35 7.94 -9.96 14.21
N HIS A 36 9.00 -10.31 14.93
CA HIS A 36 8.89 -11.09 16.17
C HIS A 36 8.13 -10.33 17.28
N ILE A 37 8.24 -8.99 17.34
CA ILE A 37 7.48 -8.15 18.27
C ILE A 37 6.01 -8.10 17.85
N VAL A 38 5.73 -7.96 16.55
CA VAL A 38 4.36 -8.02 16.01
C VAL A 38 3.69 -9.33 16.40
N ARG A 39 4.36 -10.45 16.18
CA ARG A 39 3.83 -11.77 16.52
C ARG A 39 3.61 -11.95 18.02
N MET A 40 4.57 -11.52 18.85
CA MET A 40 4.54 -11.75 20.30
C MET A 40 3.48 -10.91 21.01
N TYR A 41 3.37 -9.63 20.65
CA TYR A 41 2.55 -8.66 21.41
C TYR A 41 1.21 -8.37 20.76
N PHE A 42 1.14 -8.36 19.42
CA PHE A 42 -0.09 -8.08 18.68
C PHE A 42 -0.84 -9.37 18.29
N LYS A 43 -0.18 -10.54 18.39
CA LYS A 43 -0.71 -11.84 17.95
C LYS A 43 -1.16 -11.81 16.47
N GLY A 44 -0.49 -10.98 15.69
CA GLY A 44 -0.81 -10.64 14.32
C GLY A 44 -1.95 -9.63 14.18
N ILE A 45 -1.77 -8.66 13.28
CA ILE A 45 -2.80 -7.72 12.86
C ILE A 45 -3.85 -8.47 12.03
N LYS A 46 -5.12 -8.28 12.39
CA LYS A 46 -6.31 -8.88 11.73
C LYS A 46 -7.33 -7.83 11.29
N GLY A 47 -7.02 -6.57 11.51
CA GLY A 47 -7.93 -5.44 11.42
C GLY A 47 -7.37 -4.28 12.22
N TYR A 48 -8.12 -3.17 12.27
CA TYR A 48 -7.68 -2.00 13.01
C TYR A 48 -7.60 -2.27 14.51
N THR A 49 -6.52 -1.81 15.12
CA THR A 49 -6.27 -1.90 16.56
C THR A 49 -5.62 -0.62 17.02
N ASP A 50 -5.90 -0.23 18.26
CA ASP A 50 -5.09 0.78 18.93
C ASP A 50 -3.66 0.23 19.14
N GLU A 51 -2.70 1.12 19.37
CA GLU A 51 -1.34 0.69 19.70
C GLU A 51 -1.33 -0.03 21.06
N TYR A 52 -0.90 -1.30 21.06
CA TYR A 52 -0.87 -2.14 22.24
C TYR A 52 0.36 -1.80 23.11
N TYR A 53 0.12 -1.26 24.32
CA TYR A 53 1.06 -1.16 25.44
C TYR A 53 2.48 -0.62 25.15
N SER A 54 2.64 0.69 25.31
CA SER A 54 3.85 1.25 25.94
C SER A 54 3.41 1.88 27.26
N THR A 55 3.79 1.28 28.38
CA THR A 55 3.59 1.88 29.72
C THR A 55 4.38 3.19 29.91
N ALA A 56 5.15 3.61 28.91
CA ALA A 56 5.97 4.82 28.96
C ALA A 56 5.39 6.01 28.18
N SER A 57 4.44 5.81 27.26
CA SER A 57 3.64 6.89 26.63
C SER A 57 2.57 6.29 25.72
N PRO A 58 1.27 6.57 25.93
CA PRO A 58 0.30 6.45 24.86
C PRO A 58 0.71 7.43 23.76
N THR A 59 1.05 6.93 22.58
CA THR A 59 1.22 7.78 21.38
C THR A 59 -0.09 8.49 21.02
N GLY A 60 -1.22 7.96 21.49
CA GLY A 60 -2.56 8.44 21.16
C GLY A 60 -3.08 7.90 19.82
N LEU A 61 -2.44 6.87 19.26
CA LEU A 61 -2.89 6.25 18.01
C LEU A 61 -4.19 5.48 18.20
N HIS A 62 -5.14 5.74 17.30
CA HIS A 62 -6.47 5.14 17.31
C HIS A 62 -6.64 4.11 16.19
N ALA A 63 -7.46 3.10 16.43
CA ALA A 63 -7.90 2.17 15.40
C ALA A 63 -8.42 2.92 14.16
N GLY A 64 -7.89 2.57 12.98
CA GLY A 64 -8.28 3.14 11.69
C GLY A 64 -7.59 4.46 11.35
N GLN A 65 -6.74 5.00 12.24
CA GLN A 65 -5.98 6.21 11.98
C GLN A 65 -4.92 6.00 10.89
N ASN A 66 -4.81 6.97 9.98
CA ASN A 66 -3.69 7.07 9.04
C ASN A 66 -2.48 7.78 9.65
N SER A 67 -1.29 7.44 9.14
CA SER A 67 -0.02 8.06 9.52
C SER A 67 0.01 9.57 9.27
N ILE A 68 -0.74 10.03 8.26
CA ILE A 68 -1.02 11.44 7.98
C ILE A 68 -2.51 11.63 7.65
N ASP A 69 -3.05 12.82 7.91
CA ASP A 69 -4.42 13.15 7.52
C ASP A 69 -4.54 13.26 6.00
N ALA A 70 -5.26 12.33 5.38
CA ALA A 70 -5.45 12.28 3.94
C ALA A 70 -6.41 13.36 3.42
N ARG A 71 -7.29 13.92 4.25
CA ARG A 71 -8.38 14.80 3.77
C ARG A 71 -7.89 16.04 3.02
N PRO A 72 -6.84 16.77 3.46
CA PRO A 72 -6.29 17.89 2.70
C PRO A 72 -5.71 17.46 1.34
N ILE A 73 -5.09 16.29 1.27
CA ILE A 73 -4.55 15.71 0.04
C ILE A 73 -5.68 15.40 -0.94
N LEU A 74 -6.73 14.73 -0.47
CA LEU A 74 -7.88 14.36 -1.30
C LEU A 74 -8.59 15.58 -1.90
N ARG A 75 -8.74 16.67 -1.13
CA ARG A 75 -9.34 17.92 -1.62
C ARG A 75 -8.47 18.64 -2.66
N ALA A 76 -7.16 18.36 -2.69
CA ALA A 76 -6.21 18.97 -3.60
C ALA A 76 -5.96 18.13 -4.87
N LEU A 77 -6.59 16.95 -5.00
CA LEU A 77 -6.37 16.09 -6.16
C LEU A 77 -6.85 16.75 -7.45
N PRO A 78 -6.03 16.76 -8.51
CA PRO A 78 -6.41 17.30 -9.81
C PRO A 78 -7.49 16.44 -10.48
N HIS A 79 -8.33 17.06 -11.32
CA HIS A 79 -9.40 16.41 -12.07
C HIS A 79 -8.89 15.74 -13.36
N ALA A 80 -7.82 14.94 -13.25
CA ALA A 80 -7.31 14.09 -14.31
C ALA A 80 -6.69 12.83 -13.69
N LEU A 81 -7.06 11.64 -14.19
CA LEU A 81 -6.72 10.36 -13.55
C LEU A 81 -5.22 10.18 -13.27
N ASP A 82 -4.37 10.37 -14.28
CA ASP A 82 -2.93 10.18 -14.14
C ASP A 82 -2.29 11.25 -13.25
N SER A 83 -2.76 12.50 -13.36
CA SER A 83 -2.29 13.58 -12.49
C SER A 83 -2.73 13.37 -11.04
N ALA A 84 -3.90 12.79 -10.80
CA ALA A 84 -4.40 12.49 -9.46
C ALA A 84 -3.62 11.34 -8.82
N LEU A 85 -3.33 10.30 -9.60
CA LEU A 85 -2.45 9.20 -9.20
C LEU A 85 -1.07 9.72 -8.77
N GLU A 86 -0.46 10.55 -9.61
CA GLU A 86 0.85 11.15 -9.34
C GLU A 86 0.81 12.06 -8.11
N HIS A 87 -0.18 12.97 -8.04
CA HIS A 87 -0.31 13.91 -6.93
C HIS A 87 -0.50 13.18 -5.60
N PHE A 88 -1.37 12.18 -5.55
CA PHE A 88 -1.58 11.39 -4.33
C PHE A 88 -0.30 10.64 -3.95
N THR A 89 0.40 10.05 -4.92
CA THR A 89 1.67 9.34 -4.66
C THR A 89 2.71 10.26 -4.02
N MET A 90 2.88 11.46 -4.56
CA MET A 90 3.85 12.43 -4.04
C MET A 90 3.45 13.01 -2.69
N ALA A 91 2.14 13.22 -2.46
CA ALA A 91 1.65 13.86 -1.25
C ALA A 91 1.45 12.88 -0.08
N PHE A 92 1.07 11.63 -0.34
CA PHE A 92 0.68 10.69 0.71
C PHE A 92 1.87 9.90 1.29
N PHE A 93 2.76 9.41 0.44
CA PHE A 93 3.80 8.46 0.88
C PHE A 93 4.92 9.10 1.69
N GLN A 94 5.17 10.41 1.55
CA GLN A 94 6.16 11.18 2.34
C GLN A 94 7.57 10.54 2.36
N VAL A 95 7.99 10.00 1.21
CA VAL A 95 9.28 9.31 1.01
C VAL A 95 10.32 10.20 0.32
N GLU A 96 11.59 9.79 0.34
CA GLU A 96 12.67 10.47 -0.38
C GLU A 96 12.43 10.51 -1.90
N SER A 97 13.03 11.48 -2.58
CA SER A 97 12.77 11.79 -3.99
C SER A 97 13.04 10.62 -4.95
N LEU A 98 14.06 9.81 -4.67
CA LEU A 98 14.36 8.61 -5.46
C LEU A 98 13.24 7.57 -5.32
N THR A 99 12.84 7.27 -4.08
CA THR A 99 11.76 6.31 -3.78
C THR A 99 10.43 6.81 -4.32
N ALA A 100 10.14 8.10 -4.21
CA ALA A 100 8.94 8.72 -4.77
C ALA A 100 8.86 8.49 -6.29
N ALA A 101 9.96 8.72 -7.01
CA ALA A 101 10.02 8.46 -8.45
C ALA A 101 9.84 6.97 -8.81
N GLN A 102 10.37 6.05 -7.98
CA GLN A 102 10.15 4.62 -8.14
C GLN A 102 8.69 4.22 -7.91
N LEU A 103 8.05 4.75 -6.87
CA LEU A 103 6.64 4.52 -6.57
C LEU A 103 5.72 5.08 -7.65
N SER A 104 5.97 6.30 -8.14
CA SER A 104 5.22 6.89 -9.24
C SER A 104 5.27 5.99 -10.48
N LYS A 105 6.46 5.54 -10.88
CA LYS A 105 6.60 4.58 -12.00
C LYS A 105 5.88 3.26 -11.72
N PHE A 106 6.06 2.70 -10.53
CA PHE A 106 5.42 1.44 -10.14
C PHE A 106 3.89 1.52 -10.26
N PHE A 107 3.27 2.53 -9.66
CA PHE A 107 1.82 2.69 -9.71
C PHE A 107 1.31 3.02 -11.12
N GLN A 108 2.02 3.86 -11.90
CA GLN A 108 1.67 4.11 -13.30
C GLN A 108 1.70 2.83 -14.15
N ARG A 109 2.63 1.91 -13.87
CA ARG A 109 2.63 0.60 -14.54
C ARG A 109 1.47 -0.27 -14.06
N VAL A 110 1.27 -0.39 -12.75
CA VAL A 110 0.15 -1.17 -12.20
C VAL A 110 -1.22 -0.70 -12.71
N SER A 111 -1.42 0.60 -12.93
CA SER A 111 -2.68 1.13 -13.47
C SER A 111 -3.04 0.61 -14.86
N THR A 112 -2.04 0.19 -15.64
CA THR A 112 -2.16 -0.29 -17.03
C THR A 112 -1.85 -1.79 -17.19
N LEU A 113 -1.43 -2.49 -16.13
CA LEU A 113 -1.09 -3.90 -16.19
C LEU A 113 -2.29 -4.77 -16.53
N ALA A 114 -2.12 -5.72 -17.44
CA ALA A 114 -3.09 -6.80 -17.69
C ALA A 114 -2.68 -8.07 -16.92
N LEU A 115 -3.66 -8.93 -16.60
CA LEU A 115 -3.40 -10.24 -15.99
C LEU A 115 -3.35 -11.33 -17.09
N PRO A 116 -2.45 -12.33 -16.98
CA PRO A 116 -1.50 -12.54 -15.89
C PRO A 116 -0.32 -11.54 -15.91
N LEU A 117 0.13 -11.13 -14.72
CA LEU A 117 1.20 -10.15 -14.54
C LEU A 117 2.58 -10.78 -14.80
N SER A 118 3.45 -10.05 -15.50
CA SER A 118 4.87 -10.39 -15.65
C SER A 118 5.72 -9.57 -14.68
N ALA A 119 6.21 -10.22 -13.62
CA ALA A 119 7.03 -9.56 -12.60
C ALA A 119 8.35 -8.98 -13.16
N PRO A 120 9.11 -9.71 -14.02
CA PRO A 120 10.33 -9.15 -14.61
C PRO A 120 10.08 -7.88 -15.43
N ASP A 121 9.02 -7.86 -16.24
CA ASP A 121 8.72 -6.69 -17.08
C ASP A 121 8.33 -5.47 -16.25
N LEU A 122 7.56 -5.68 -15.17
CA LEU A 122 7.21 -4.60 -14.25
C LEU A 122 8.46 -4.03 -13.56
N LEU A 123 9.35 -4.90 -13.07
CA LEU A 123 10.52 -4.48 -12.30
C LEU A 123 11.60 -3.82 -13.18
N ALA A 124 11.71 -4.20 -14.45
CA ALA A 124 12.71 -3.68 -15.38
C ALA A 124 12.63 -2.17 -15.62
N GLU A 125 11.43 -1.58 -15.46
CA GLU A 125 11.22 -0.14 -15.65
C GLU A 125 11.46 0.69 -14.37
N ILE A 126 11.58 0.01 -13.23
CA ILE A 126 11.58 0.63 -11.89
C ILE A 126 12.94 0.53 -11.22
N PHE A 127 13.62 -0.61 -11.35
CA PHE A 127 14.81 -0.94 -10.57
C PHE A 127 15.99 -1.39 -11.44
N GLU A 128 17.21 -1.24 -10.91
CA GLU A 128 18.42 -1.80 -11.51
C GLU A 128 18.45 -3.34 -11.40
N PRO A 129 19.15 -4.07 -12.30
CA PRO A 129 19.09 -5.53 -12.39
C PRO A 129 19.35 -6.30 -11.09
N GLU A 130 20.25 -5.81 -10.24
CA GLU A 130 20.55 -6.42 -8.95
C GLU A 130 19.34 -6.42 -8.01
N VAL A 131 18.63 -5.30 -7.94
CA VAL A 131 17.42 -5.16 -7.11
C VAL A 131 16.27 -5.96 -7.69
N GLN A 132 16.13 -6.00 -9.03
CA GLN A 132 15.15 -6.86 -9.69
C GLN A 132 15.36 -8.33 -9.32
N GLN A 133 16.60 -8.82 -9.42
CA GLN A 133 16.94 -10.21 -9.11
C GLN A 133 16.66 -10.53 -7.64
N LYS A 134 16.98 -9.61 -6.72
CA LYS A 134 16.68 -9.74 -5.30
C LYS A 134 15.17 -9.90 -5.04
N ILE A 135 14.35 -9.02 -5.63
CA ILE A 135 12.89 -9.09 -5.51
C ILE A 135 12.36 -10.42 -6.06
N LEU A 136 12.76 -10.79 -7.27
CA LEU A 136 12.30 -12.01 -7.94
C LEU A 136 12.67 -13.28 -7.17
N SER A 137 13.88 -13.35 -6.60
CA SER A 137 14.27 -14.51 -5.78
C SER A 137 13.51 -14.57 -4.47
N ALA A 138 13.27 -13.42 -3.84
CA ALA A 138 12.63 -13.36 -2.53
C ALA A 138 11.15 -13.78 -2.58
N MET A 139 10.49 -13.67 -3.74
CA MET A 139 9.10 -14.13 -3.95
C MET A 139 8.90 -15.63 -3.65
N ALA A 140 9.96 -16.45 -3.72
CA ALA A 140 9.89 -17.87 -3.37
C ALA A 140 9.82 -18.13 -1.86
N PHE A 141 10.13 -17.13 -1.03
CA PHE A 141 10.19 -17.28 0.42
C PHE A 141 8.83 -17.07 1.09
N PHE A 142 8.71 -17.59 2.31
CA PHE A 142 7.64 -17.19 3.21
C PHE A 142 7.85 -15.72 3.60
N PRO A 143 6.77 -14.94 3.87
CA PRO A 143 6.90 -13.53 4.22
C PRO A 143 7.91 -13.25 5.36
N SER A 144 7.98 -14.15 6.36
CA SER A 144 8.90 -14.01 7.50
C SER A 144 10.37 -14.14 7.12
N ASP A 145 10.68 -14.96 6.11
CA ASP A 145 12.05 -15.12 5.60
C ASP A 145 12.34 -14.04 4.55
N MET A 146 11.34 -13.71 3.72
CA MET A 146 11.41 -12.64 2.72
C MET A 146 11.80 -11.30 3.36
N VAL A 147 11.15 -10.90 4.46
CA VAL A 147 11.40 -9.58 5.07
C VAL A 147 12.83 -9.44 5.59
N ILE A 148 13.50 -10.55 5.95
CA ILE A 148 14.91 -10.56 6.38
C ILE A 148 15.83 -10.18 5.22
N GLU A 149 15.55 -10.65 4.00
CA GLU A 149 16.30 -10.28 2.80
C GLU A 149 16.24 -8.78 2.52
N PHE A 150 15.22 -8.08 3.01
CA PHE A 150 15.04 -6.64 2.91
C PHE A 150 15.33 -5.89 4.22
N ASP A 151 16.30 -6.38 5.01
CA ASP A 151 16.76 -5.71 6.23
C ASP A 151 15.59 -5.40 7.20
N GLU A 152 14.70 -6.38 7.34
CA GLU A 152 13.46 -6.31 8.13
C GLU A 152 12.53 -5.14 7.73
N ALA A 153 12.65 -4.65 6.49
CA ALA A 153 11.93 -3.48 5.97
C ALA A 153 12.07 -2.24 6.88
N MET A 154 13.22 -2.06 7.54
CA MET A 154 13.45 -0.96 8.49
C MET A 154 13.86 0.36 7.84
N GLN A 155 14.29 0.31 6.59
CA GLN A 155 14.66 1.49 5.80
C GLN A 155 13.70 1.66 4.64
N GLU A 156 13.55 2.90 4.18
CA GLU A 156 12.56 3.27 3.16
C GLU A 156 12.72 2.47 1.85
N GLN A 157 13.96 2.34 1.36
CA GLN A 157 14.24 1.59 0.14
C GLN A 157 13.93 0.10 0.30
N SER A 158 14.34 -0.50 1.43
CA SER A 158 14.14 -1.93 1.66
C SER A 158 12.66 -2.25 1.91
N ALA A 159 11.94 -1.37 2.62
CA ALA A 159 10.49 -1.44 2.79
C ALA A 159 9.75 -1.35 1.45
N THR A 160 10.16 -0.44 0.56
CA THR A 160 9.55 -0.29 -0.77
C THR A 160 9.73 -1.55 -1.62
N GLN A 161 10.95 -2.09 -1.68
CA GLN A 161 11.24 -3.32 -2.41
C GLN A 161 10.48 -4.52 -1.82
N PHE A 162 10.42 -4.64 -0.49
CA PHE A 162 9.68 -5.68 0.21
C PHE A 162 8.18 -5.62 -0.10
N ALA A 163 7.57 -4.43 -0.04
CA ALA A 163 6.14 -4.27 -0.32
C ALA A 163 5.78 -4.63 -1.76
N ILE A 164 6.65 -4.26 -2.72
CA ILE A 164 6.49 -4.66 -4.13
C ILE A 164 6.67 -6.17 -4.29
N ALA A 165 7.65 -6.79 -3.59
CA ALA A 165 7.82 -8.24 -3.60
C ALA A 165 6.58 -8.98 -3.04
N MET A 166 5.99 -8.48 -1.96
CA MET A 166 4.76 -9.03 -1.37
C MET A 166 3.57 -8.94 -2.33
N PHE A 167 3.39 -7.80 -2.99
CA PHE A 167 2.37 -7.63 -4.04
C PHE A 167 2.60 -8.61 -5.20
N LEU A 168 3.82 -8.69 -5.73
CA LEU A 168 4.12 -9.59 -6.84
C LEU A 168 3.92 -11.06 -6.47
N ARG A 169 4.27 -11.43 -5.23
CA ARG A 169 4.09 -12.78 -4.69
C ARG A 169 2.62 -13.16 -4.53
N ALA A 170 1.77 -12.22 -4.14
CA ALA A 170 0.34 -12.44 -3.94
C ALA A 170 -0.43 -11.19 -4.38
N HIS A 171 -1.14 -11.28 -5.51
CA HIS A 171 -1.94 -10.19 -6.05
C HIS A 171 -3.35 -10.62 -6.43
N ASP A 172 -3.86 -11.70 -5.86
CA ASP A 172 -5.21 -12.20 -6.15
C ASP A 172 -6.26 -11.78 -5.10
N ASP A 173 -5.83 -11.58 -3.84
CA ASP A 173 -6.71 -11.28 -2.71
C ASP A 173 -6.17 -10.12 -1.87
N PHE A 174 -6.98 -9.05 -1.76
CA PHE A 174 -6.55 -7.81 -1.10
C PHE A 174 -6.14 -8.05 0.36
N GLU A 175 -7.00 -8.72 1.13
CA GLU A 175 -6.81 -8.86 2.57
C GLU A 175 -5.59 -9.75 2.88
N THR A 176 -5.44 -10.86 2.17
CA THR A 176 -4.28 -11.76 2.30
C THR A 176 -2.98 -11.00 2.03
N THR A 177 -2.90 -10.24 0.94
CA THR A 177 -1.69 -9.52 0.54
C THR A 177 -1.34 -8.42 1.53
N VAL A 178 -2.31 -7.58 1.91
CA VAL A 178 -2.08 -6.44 2.79
C VAL A 178 -1.78 -6.92 4.22
N LEU A 179 -2.58 -7.83 4.77
CA LEU A 179 -2.35 -8.34 6.13
C LEU A 179 -1.03 -9.10 6.23
N SER A 180 -0.68 -9.92 5.24
CA SER A 180 0.61 -10.63 5.25
C SER A 180 1.79 -9.66 5.22
N THR A 181 1.66 -8.54 4.50
CA THR A 181 2.68 -7.48 4.42
C THR A 181 2.86 -6.76 5.76
N VAL A 182 1.78 -6.21 6.32
CA VAL A 182 1.88 -5.41 7.56
C VAL A 182 2.30 -6.24 8.78
N ASN A 183 1.97 -7.54 8.78
CA ASN A 183 2.37 -8.46 9.86
C ASN A 183 3.87 -8.73 9.90
N MET A 184 4.63 -8.39 8.86
CA MET A 184 6.09 -8.48 8.90
C MET A 184 6.75 -7.32 9.68
N GLY A 185 5.99 -6.27 10.01
CA GLY A 185 6.54 -5.13 10.75
C GLY A 185 7.42 -4.24 9.88
N GLY A 186 8.52 -3.74 10.43
CA GLY A 186 9.38 -2.75 9.76
C GLY A 186 8.66 -1.42 9.59
N LEU A 187 8.82 -0.73 8.46
CA LEU A 187 8.01 0.44 8.10
C LEU A 187 6.59 0.01 7.65
N ALA A 188 5.86 -0.69 8.52
CA ALA A 188 4.61 -1.38 8.20
C ALA A 188 3.50 -0.49 7.63
N SER A 189 3.39 0.76 8.09
CA SER A 189 2.44 1.72 7.49
C SER A 189 2.78 2.03 6.03
N LEU A 190 4.07 2.23 5.71
CA LEU A 190 4.53 2.44 4.34
C LEU A 190 4.34 1.18 3.48
N THR A 191 4.77 0.01 3.97
CA THR A 191 4.66 -1.24 3.20
C THR A 191 3.19 -1.63 2.98
N GLY A 192 2.35 -1.44 4.00
CA GLY A 192 0.91 -1.58 3.91
C GLY A 192 0.30 -0.63 2.88
N ALA A 193 0.66 0.65 2.91
CA ALA A 193 0.18 1.65 1.94
C ALA A 193 0.55 1.27 0.50
N ILE A 194 1.79 0.83 0.27
CA ILE A 194 2.26 0.42 -1.07
C ILE A 194 1.49 -0.81 -1.55
N ALA A 195 1.42 -1.86 -0.72
CA ALA A 195 0.73 -3.11 -1.08
C ALA A 195 -0.77 -2.88 -1.30
N GLY A 196 -1.42 -2.15 -0.39
CA GLY A 196 -2.85 -1.83 -0.49
C GLY A 196 -3.16 -0.95 -1.69
N GLY A 197 -2.35 0.08 -1.94
CA GLY A 197 -2.47 0.94 -3.12
C GLY A 197 -2.34 0.14 -4.40
N ALA A 198 -1.33 -0.73 -4.51
CA ALA A 198 -1.13 -1.59 -5.68
C ALA A 198 -2.30 -2.55 -5.90
N MET A 199 -2.79 -3.21 -4.84
CA MET A 199 -3.95 -4.11 -4.93
C MET A 199 -5.23 -3.38 -5.35
N GLY A 200 -5.49 -2.21 -4.77
CA GLY A 200 -6.63 -1.39 -5.12
C GLY A 200 -6.53 -0.81 -6.53
N LEU A 201 -5.33 -0.52 -7.02
CA LEU A 201 -5.11 -0.03 -8.38
C LEU A 201 -5.26 -1.15 -9.42
N LEU A 202 -4.80 -2.36 -9.09
CA LEU A 202 -4.91 -3.55 -9.95
C LEU A 202 -6.37 -3.98 -10.12
N HIS A 203 -7.11 -4.07 -9.01
CA HIS A 203 -8.45 -4.66 -8.99
C HIS A 203 -9.59 -3.64 -8.90
N GLY A 204 -9.31 -2.41 -8.47
CA GLY A 204 -10.32 -1.40 -8.20
C GLY A 204 -10.92 -1.49 -6.78
N ALA A 205 -11.68 -0.46 -6.39
CA ALA A 205 -12.20 -0.31 -5.02
C ALA A 205 -13.06 -1.49 -4.52
N HIS A 206 -13.75 -2.20 -5.41
CA HIS A 206 -14.62 -3.32 -5.04
C HIS A 206 -13.88 -4.55 -4.47
N ALA A 207 -12.56 -4.63 -4.68
CA ALA A 207 -11.74 -5.70 -4.12
C ALA A 207 -11.35 -5.47 -2.66
N ILE A 208 -11.56 -4.25 -2.14
CA ILE A 208 -11.24 -3.89 -0.77
C ILE A 208 -12.43 -4.29 0.13
N PRO A 209 -12.22 -5.05 1.21
CA PRO A 209 -13.29 -5.38 2.14
C PRO A 209 -13.96 -4.12 2.72
N GLU A 210 -15.28 -4.01 2.56
CA GLU A 210 -16.07 -2.87 3.04
C GLU A 210 -15.85 -2.54 4.53
N PRO A 211 -15.73 -3.51 5.46
CA PRO A 211 -15.46 -3.19 6.86
C PRO A 211 -14.13 -2.46 7.08
N LEU A 212 -13.13 -2.67 6.23
CA LEU A 212 -11.85 -1.94 6.30
C LEU A 212 -12.03 -0.50 5.82
N ILE A 213 -12.80 -0.27 4.75
CA ILE A 213 -13.11 1.09 4.30
C ILE A 213 -13.87 1.86 5.38
N GLN A 214 -14.93 1.27 5.94
CA GLN A 214 -15.77 1.91 6.95
C GLN A 214 -15.03 2.13 8.27
N GLY A 215 -14.08 1.24 8.60
CA GLY A 215 -13.27 1.32 9.81
C GLY A 215 -12.15 2.36 9.76
N LEU A 216 -11.86 2.98 8.60
CA LEU A 216 -10.93 4.11 8.53
C LEU A 216 -11.42 5.27 9.40
N MET A 217 -10.49 5.89 10.12
CA MET A 217 -10.75 7.17 10.75
C MET A 217 -11.10 8.19 9.66
N HIS A 218 -12.18 8.94 9.87
CA HIS A 218 -12.72 9.88 8.87
C HIS A 218 -13.22 9.21 7.57
N SER A 219 -13.61 7.94 7.60
CA SER A 219 -14.10 7.21 6.42
C SER A 219 -15.19 7.95 5.64
N ALA A 220 -16.18 8.54 6.32
CA ALA A 220 -17.24 9.32 5.67
C ALA A 220 -16.68 10.51 4.86
N GLU A 221 -15.78 11.31 5.44
CA GLU A 221 -15.18 12.47 4.79
C GLU A 221 -14.24 12.08 3.65
N ILE A 222 -13.52 10.96 3.79
CA ILE A 222 -12.69 10.37 2.74
C ILE A 222 -13.56 9.95 1.55
N LEU A 223 -14.66 9.24 1.82
CA LEU A 223 -15.58 8.76 0.79
C LEU A 223 -16.27 9.92 0.07
N ASP A 224 -16.69 10.95 0.80
CA ASP A 224 -17.27 12.16 0.21
C ASP A 224 -16.28 12.88 -0.72
N ALA A 225 -15.02 13.06 -0.29
CA ALA A 225 -14.00 13.68 -1.13
C ALA A 225 -13.72 12.87 -2.41
N LEU A 226 -13.69 11.53 -2.32
CA LEU A 226 -13.54 10.66 -3.47
C LEU A 226 -14.75 10.71 -4.41
N ASN A 227 -15.97 10.78 -3.87
CA ASN A 227 -17.19 10.91 -4.67
C ASN A 227 -17.22 12.25 -5.43
N ASP A 228 -16.75 13.33 -4.81
CA ASP A 228 -16.65 14.64 -5.47
C ASP A 228 -15.59 14.64 -6.58
N LEU A 229 -14.44 14.00 -6.35
CA LEU A 229 -13.42 13.80 -7.38
C LEU A 229 -13.97 13.01 -8.57
N GLU A 230 -14.68 11.89 -8.32
CA GLU A 230 -15.27 11.06 -9.36
C GLU A 230 -16.31 11.79 -10.21
N ARG A 231 -17.07 12.72 -9.62
CA ARG A 231 -18.03 13.56 -10.36
C ARG A 231 -17.34 14.59 -11.26
N ALA A 232 -16.10 14.95 -10.94
CA ALA A 232 -15.32 15.97 -11.65
C ALA A 232 -14.38 15.39 -12.73
N LEU A 233 -14.16 14.07 -12.74
CA LEU A 233 -13.39 13.33 -13.74
C LEU A 233 -14.24 12.95 -14.97
#